data_AF-A0A934SBC9-F1
#
_entry.id   AF-A0A934SBC9-F1
#
_cell.length_a   1.000
_cell.length_b   1.000
_cell.length_c   1.000
_cell.angle_alpha   90.00
_cell.angle_beta   90.00
_cell.angle_gamma   90.00
#
_symmetry.space_group_name_H-M   'P 1'
#
loop_
_entity.id
_entity.type
_entity.pdbx_description
1 polymer ?
#
loop_
_entity_poly.entity_id
_entity_poly.type
_entity_poly.pdbx_seq_one_letter_code
_entity_poly.pdbx_strand_id
1 'polypeptide(L)'
;MQSRTGIEFNRDNAYAVVMWVVKNANAYFDAQLIETYETMVDLANVENYVSNKRVFQWNRFRYDTAQDERGTHFRLKVGHRMVLEYLGGLEGGYSESSRGISKRAADFVCDLIVCARNLGFEVLDQGPVEHEWKDSTARTIRFKTAAGKVESLLRVRAFFNRNVHLQCHPELIHAFNVQHGKLKGWLRNDAEAAAELEIPQETAAKHFQSGFRLTTTSALPMLMSGERGVA
;
A
#
# COMPACT_ATOMS: atom_id res chain seq x y z
N MET A 1 22.31 28.54 -34.71
CA MET A 1 20.88 28.20 -34.53
C MET A 1 20.75 27.37 -33.26
N GLN A 2 20.32 27.98 -32.15
CA GLN A 2 19.90 27.22 -30.96
C GLN A 2 18.48 26.72 -31.22
N SER A 3 18.25 25.41 -31.17
CA SER A 3 16.89 24.87 -31.20
C SER A 3 16.17 25.35 -29.95
N ARG A 4 15.00 25.98 -30.11
CA ARG A 4 14.15 26.34 -28.97
C ARG A 4 13.56 25.05 -28.42
N THR A 5 14.13 24.56 -27.32
CA THR A 5 13.65 23.41 -26.53
C THR A 5 12.54 23.82 -25.55
N GLY A 6 11.63 24.70 -25.99
CA GLY A 6 10.46 25.08 -25.18
C GLY A 6 9.28 24.19 -25.54
N ILE A 7 8.83 23.34 -24.61
CA ILE A 7 7.54 22.67 -24.75
C ILE A 7 6.46 23.76 -24.63
N GLU A 8 5.77 24.04 -25.71
CA GLU A 8 4.67 25.01 -25.71
C GLU A 8 3.46 24.43 -24.96
N PHE A 9 2.81 25.23 -24.12
CA PHE A 9 1.58 24.82 -23.44
C PHE A 9 0.40 24.88 -24.42
N ASN A 10 0.29 23.85 -25.27
CA ASN A 10 -0.79 23.67 -26.22
C ASN A 10 -1.58 22.39 -25.92
N ARG A 11 -2.75 22.28 -26.55
CA ARG A 11 -3.69 21.16 -26.37
C ARG A 11 -2.98 19.82 -26.56
N ASP A 12 -2.31 19.64 -27.69
CA ASP A 12 -1.69 18.38 -28.08
C ASP A 12 -0.58 17.94 -27.11
N ASN A 13 0.22 18.89 -26.64
CA ASN A 13 1.26 18.64 -25.63
C ASN A 13 0.65 18.25 -24.28
N ALA A 14 -0.45 18.89 -23.86
CA ALA A 14 -1.16 18.49 -22.65
C ALA A 14 -1.74 17.07 -22.76
N TYR A 15 -2.35 16.72 -23.90
CA TYR A 15 -2.82 15.35 -24.17
C TYR A 15 -1.67 14.35 -24.15
N ALA A 16 -0.54 14.67 -24.77
CA ALA A 16 0.63 13.79 -24.79
C ALA A 16 1.14 13.49 -23.37
N VAL A 17 1.19 14.50 -22.50
CA VAL A 17 1.58 14.32 -21.09
C VAL A 17 0.55 13.47 -20.34
N VAL A 18 -0.75 13.74 -20.47
CA VAL A 18 -1.80 12.95 -19.80
C VAL A 18 -1.78 11.49 -20.27
N MET A 19 -1.63 11.25 -21.58
CA MET A 19 -1.51 9.92 -22.14
C MET A 19 -0.27 9.19 -21.62
N TRP A 20 0.86 9.90 -21.47
CA TRP A 20 2.05 9.34 -20.85
C TRP A 20 1.80 8.99 -19.38
N VAL A 21 1.14 9.86 -18.60
CA VAL A 21 0.78 9.59 -17.20
C VAL A 21 -0.10 8.34 -17.11
N VAL A 22 -1.17 8.24 -17.89
CA VAL A 22 -2.09 7.08 -17.87
C VAL A 22 -1.35 5.79 -18.22
N LYS A 23 -0.43 5.81 -19.20
CA LYS A 23 0.36 4.64 -19.60
C LYS A 23 1.30 4.15 -18.49
N ASN A 24 1.82 5.05 -17.67
CA ASN A 24 2.81 4.71 -16.64
C ASN A 24 2.21 4.56 -15.23
N ALA A 25 1.02 5.10 -14.98
CA ALA A 25 0.41 5.17 -13.65
C ALA A 25 0.23 3.80 -12.98
N ASN A 26 -0.11 2.75 -13.73
CA ASN A 26 -0.24 1.39 -13.17
C ASN A 26 1.09 0.89 -12.57
N ALA A 27 2.23 1.22 -13.18
CA ALA A 27 3.55 0.87 -12.63
C ALA A 27 3.83 1.61 -11.31
N TYR A 28 3.37 2.86 -11.19
CA TYR A 28 3.46 3.61 -9.94
C TYR A 28 2.55 3.04 -8.85
N PHE A 29 1.35 2.57 -9.20
CA PHE A 29 0.47 1.89 -8.23
C PHE A 29 1.09 0.59 -7.71
N ASP A 30 1.66 -0.21 -8.61
CA ASP A 30 2.34 -1.45 -8.26
C ASP A 30 3.57 -1.16 -7.36
N ALA A 31 4.34 -0.11 -7.67
CA ALA A 31 5.49 0.32 -6.86
C ALA A 31 5.06 0.81 -5.46
N GLN A 32 4.03 1.66 -5.36
CA GLN A 32 3.52 2.16 -4.09
C GLN A 32 3.06 1.00 -3.18
N LEU A 33 2.37 0.01 -3.74
CA LEU A 33 1.94 -1.17 -2.97
C LEU A 33 3.14 -1.93 -2.42
N ILE A 34 4.16 -2.17 -3.25
CA ILE A 34 5.40 -2.85 -2.83
C ILE A 34 6.10 -2.05 -1.73
N GLU A 35 6.33 -0.76 -1.91
CA GLU A 35 7.04 0.10 -0.94
C GLU A 35 6.29 0.19 0.40
N THR A 36 4.96 0.31 0.35
CA THR A 36 4.11 0.34 1.54
C THR A 36 4.17 -1.00 2.27
N TYR A 37 4.11 -2.11 1.53
CA TYR A 37 4.24 -3.45 2.08
C TYR A 37 5.60 -3.66 2.74
N GLU A 38 6.69 -3.34 2.04
CA GLU A 38 8.06 -3.49 2.51
C GLU A 38 8.39 -2.63 3.72
N THR A 39 7.72 -1.48 3.88
CA THR A 39 7.83 -0.67 5.11
C THR A 39 7.29 -1.41 6.34
N MET A 40 6.35 -2.34 6.18
CA MET A 40 5.84 -3.19 7.27
C MET A 40 6.71 -4.44 7.52
N VAL A 41 7.67 -4.72 6.65
CA VAL A 41 8.51 -5.92 6.73
C VAL A 41 9.60 -5.72 7.77
N ASP A 42 9.32 -6.23 8.96
CA ASP A 42 10.28 -6.48 10.02
C ASP A 42 10.14 -7.95 10.45
N LEU A 43 11.20 -8.55 10.99
CA LEU A 43 11.23 -9.92 11.52
C LEU A 43 10.05 -10.22 12.45
N ALA A 44 9.65 -9.25 13.27
CA ALA A 44 8.51 -9.41 14.17
C ALA A 44 7.18 -9.52 13.42
N ASN A 45 7.07 -8.88 12.25
CA ASN A 45 5.84 -8.69 11.51
C ASN A 45 5.60 -9.76 10.42
N VAL A 46 6.62 -10.54 10.06
CA VAL A 46 6.55 -11.52 8.97
C VAL A 46 6.66 -12.97 9.42
N GLU A 47 6.16 -13.87 8.58
CA GLU A 47 6.35 -15.31 8.64
C GLU A 47 6.66 -15.88 7.25
N ASN A 48 7.32 -17.02 7.19
CA ASN A 48 7.71 -17.65 5.94
C ASN A 48 6.50 -18.27 5.23
N TYR A 49 6.53 -18.26 3.90
CA TYR A 49 5.62 -19.08 3.09
C TYR A 49 5.76 -20.56 3.44
N VAL A 50 4.74 -21.38 3.15
CA VAL A 50 4.72 -22.80 3.51
C VAL A 50 5.90 -23.56 2.92
N SER A 51 6.18 -23.35 1.63
CA SER A 51 7.34 -23.95 0.95
C SER A 51 8.67 -23.56 1.59
N ASN A 52 8.68 -22.42 2.29
CA ASN A 52 9.89 -21.78 2.79
C ASN A 52 10.15 -21.98 4.30
N LYS A 53 9.24 -22.68 5.00
CA LYS A 53 9.35 -22.96 6.45
C LYS A 53 10.58 -23.82 6.82
N ARG A 54 11.10 -24.65 5.90
CA ARG A 54 12.24 -25.57 6.15
C ARG A 54 13.59 -25.05 5.69
N VAL A 55 13.61 -24.14 4.71
CA VAL A 55 14.84 -23.64 4.07
C VAL A 55 15.47 -22.53 4.90
N PHE A 56 14.65 -21.68 5.52
CA PHE A 56 15.13 -20.58 6.36
C PHE A 56 14.91 -20.90 7.83
N GLN A 57 15.95 -21.44 8.49
CA GLN A 57 16.05 -21.39 9.95
C GLN A 57 16.66 -20.04 10.32
N TRP A 58 15.89 -19.20 11.01
CA TRP A 58 16.29 -17.83 11.37
C TRP A 58 17.47 -17.82 12.34
N ASN A 59 18.68 -17.91 11.79
CA ASN A 59 19.93 -17.60 12.49
C ASN A 59 20.60 -16.45 11.75
N ARG A 60 20.56 -15.26 12.37
CA ARG A 60 21.31 -14.02 12.07
C ARG A 60 20.67 -13.07 11.04
N PHE A 61 20.47 -11.80 11.44
CA PHE A 61 21.25 -10.65 10.96
C PHE A 61 20.74 -9.32 11.55
N ARG A 62 21.39 -8.87 12.62
CA ARG A 62 21.64 -7.44 12.91
C ARG A 62 23.17 -7.42 13.02
N TYR A 63 23.87 -6.70 12.14
CA TYR A 63 25.33 -6.58 12.03
C TYR A 63 26.12 -7.61 11.21
N ASP A 64 25.70 -7.91 9.98
CA ASP A 64 26.72 -8.13 8.96
C ASP A 64 26.22 -7.50 7.65
N THR A 65 27.15 -6.97 6.88
CA THR A 65 26.92 -6.06 5.73
C THR A 65 27.27 -6.76 4.43
N ALA A 66 27.39 -8.08 4.46
CA ALA A 66 27.49 -8.93 3.30
C ALA A 66 26.09 -9.37 2.83
N GLN A 67 25.99 -9.60 1.53
CA GLN A 67 24.81 -9.97 0.74
C GLN A 67 24.16 -11.31 1.13
N ASP A 68 23.93 -11.57 2.42
CA ASP A 68 23.24 -12.76 2.88
C ASP A 68 21.73 -12.57 2.64
N GLU A 69 21.28 -13.19 1.55
CA GLU A 69 19.92 -13.60 1.21
C GLU A 69 18.83 -12.91 2.04
N ARG A 70 18.42 -11.70 1.61
CA ARG A 70 17.13 -11.13 2.04
C ARG A 70 16.10 -12.24 1.91
N GLY A 71 15.57 -12.73 3.04
CA GLY A 71 14.63 -13.85 3.04
C GLY A 71 13.62 -13.64 1.93
N THR A 72 13.57 -14.55 0.98
CA THR A 72 12.62 -14.47 -0.14
C THR A 72 11.36 -15.24 0.26
N HIS A 73 10.20 -14.97 -0.35
CA HIS A 73 8.97 -15.76 -0.11
C HIS A 73 8.51 -15.76 1.36
N PHE A 74 8.08 -14.59 1.83
CA PHE A 74 7.50 -14.37 3.16
C PHE A 74 6.20 -13.56 3.08
N ARG A 75 5.37 -13.67 4.11
CA ARG A 75 4.09 -12.96 4.25
C ARG A 75 4.04 -12.17 5.55
N LEU A 76 3.26 -11.10 5.58
CA LEU A 76 2.90 -10.44 6.83
C LEU A 76 1.97 -11.35 7.65
N LYS A 77 2.21 -11.44 8.96
CA LYS A 77 1.35 -12.21 9.87
C LYS A 77 -0.01 -11.53 9.99
N VAL A 78 -1.05 -12.36 10.00
CA VAL A 78 -2.45 -11.92 10.02
C VAL A 78 -2.94 -11.79 11.47
N GLY A 79 -3.74 -10.76 11.75
CA GLY A 79 -4.43 -10.59 13.05
C GLY A 79 -3.56 -10.11 14.22
N HIS A 80 -2.25 -10.00 14.05
CA HIS A 80 -1.36 -9.49 15.09
C HIS A 80 -1.17 -7.96 15.03
N ARG A 81 -0.59 -7.41 16.11
CA ARG A 81 -0.11 -6.02 16.14
C ARG A 81 1.31 -5.96 15.58
N MET A 82 1.47 -5.29 14.44
CA MET A 82 2.77 -4.94 13.88
C MET A 82 3.41 -3.81 14.68
N VAL A 83 4.73 -3.90 14.85
CA VAL A 83 5.54 -2.82 15.43
C VAL A 83 6.44 -2.30 14.31
N LEU A 84 6.31 -1.01 13.99
CA LEU A 84 7.10 -0.31 12.99
C LEU A 84 8.07 0.60 13.71
N GLU A 85 9.32 0.17 13.81
CA GLU A 85 10.39 0.94 14.46
C GLU A 85 10.82 2.12 13.57
N TYR A 86 11.10 3.27 14.17
CA TYR A 86 11.66 4.46 13.48
C TYR A 86 10.82 5.03 12.31
N LEU A 87 9.51 4.76 12.26
CA LEU A 87 8.61 5.32 11.25
C LEU A 87 8.29 6.82 11.48
N GLY A 88 8.65 7.35 12.65
CA GLY A 88 8.57 8.78 12.97
C GLY A 88 7.65 9.11 14.15
N GLY A 89 6.66 8.26 14.44
CA GLY A 89 5.87 8.31 15.67
C GLY A 89 5.21 9.68 15.95
N LEU A 90 5.11 10.04 17.23
CA LEU A 90 4.62 11.34 17.71
C LEU A 90 5.72 12.40 17.65
N GLU A 91 5.33 13.63 17.33
CA GLU A 91 6.20 14.80 17.36
C GLU A 91 5.76 15.79 18.44
N GLY A 92 6.72 16.44 19.09
CA GLY A 92 6.44 17.46 20.12
C GLY A 92 5.93 18.78 19.55
N GLY A 93 6.09 19.02 18.24
CA GLY A 93 5.57 20.19 17.55
C GLY A 93 4.16 19.95 17.01
N TYR A 94 3.23 20.85 17.31
CA TYR A 94 1.90 20.85 16.71
C TYR A 94 1.94 21.59 15.36
N SER A 95 1.52 20.93 14.29
CA SER A 95 1.16 21.59 13.03
C SER A 95 -0.29 21.21 12.68
N GLU A 96 -1.05 22.11 12.05
CA GLU A 96 -2.42 21.77 11.61
C GLU A 96 -2.45 20.58 10.65
N SER A 97 -1.41 20.43 9.82
CA SER A 97 -1.26 19.32 8.89
C SER A 97 -0.96 17.99 9.56
N SER A 98 -0.24 17.99 10.69
CA SER A 98 0.26 16.76 11.32
C SER A 98 -0.44 16.42 12.63
N ARG A 99 -1.11 17.39 13.26
CA ARG A 99 -1.88 17.26 14.51
C ARG A 99 -1.15 16.46 15.61
N GLY A 100 0.18 16.49 15.62
CA GLY A 100 1.07 15.84 16.60
C GLY A 100 1.68 14.49 16.17
N ILE A 101 1.36 13.95 14.99
CA ILE A 101 2.09 12.83 14.39
C ILE A 101 3.21 13.35 13.49
N SER A 102 4.31 12.62 13.34
CA SER A 102 5.33 12.97 12.35
C SER A 102 4.80 12.89 10.92
N LYS A 103 5.33 13.74 10.03
CA LYS A 103 4.98 13.71 8.60
C LYS A 103 5.21 12.31 8.00
N ARG A 104 6.35 11.68 8.31
CA ARG A 104 6.70 10.34 7.79
C ARG A 104 5.66 9.28 8.20
N ALA A 105 5.23 9.27 9.46
CA ALA A 105 4.22 8.33 9.91
C ALA A 105 2.82 8.66 9.35
N ALA A 106 2.50 9.94 9.18
CA ALA A 106 1.26 10.36 8.54
C ALA A 106 1.18 9.92 7.07
N ASP A 107 2.25 10.20 6.30
CA ASP A 107 2.36 9.83 4.89
C ASP A 107 2.22 8.31 4.71
N PHE A 108 2.88 7.50 5.57
CA PHE A 108 2.73 6.04 5.54
C PHE A 108 1.30 5.56 5.79
N VAL A 109 0.58 6.15 6.75
CA VAL A 109 -0.83 5.78 7.00
C VAL A 109 -1.71 6.20 5.81
N CYS A 110 -1.44 7.34 5.18
CA CYS A 110 -2.11 7.75 3.94
C CYS A 110 -1.84 6.76 2.80
N ASP A 111 -0.58 6.33 2.60
CA ASP A 111 -0.21 5.35 1.58
C ASP A 111 -0.91 4.01 1.82
N LEU A 112 -1.02 3.55 3.07
CA LEU A 112 -1.80 2.37 3.43
C LEU A 112 -3.28 2.50 3.04
N ILE A 113 -3.89 3.66 3.30
CA ILE A 113 -5.29 3.94 2.95
C ILE A 113 -5.47 3.95 1.43
N VAL A 114 -4.55 4.57 0.70
CA VAL A 114 -4.57 4.60 -0.78
C VAL A 114 -4.42 3.18 -1.34
N CYS A 115 -3.47 2.40 -0.83
CA CYS A 115 -3.32 1.00 -1.21
C CYS A 115 -4.60 0.20 -0.91
N ALA A 116 -5.20 0.37 0.27
CA ALA A 116 -6.46 -0.30 0.61
C ALA A 116 -7.60 0.07 -0.37
N ARG A 117 -7.73 1.35 -0.74
CA ARG A 117 -8.71 1.79 -1.75
C ARG A 117 -8.43 1.15 -3.11
N ASN A 118 -7.17 1.11 -3.55
CA ASN A 118 -6.78 0.45 -4.79
C ASN A 118 -7.06 -1.06 -4.76
N LEU A 119 -7.02 -1.69 -3.59
CA LEU A 119 -7.39 -3.09 -3.38
C LEU A 119 -8.91 -3.32 -3.27
N GLY A 120 -9.72 -2.27 -3.42
CA GLY A 120 -11.19 -2.35 -3.44
C GLY A 120 -11.87 -2.17 -2.08
N PHE A 121 -11.16 -1.71 -1.04
CA PHE A 121 -11.76 -1.41 0.26
C PHE A 121 -12.40 -0.02 0.27
N GLU A 122 -13.66 0.08 0.69
CA GLU A 122 -14.39 1.34 0.83
C GLU A 122 -14.00 2.03 2.15
N VAL A 123 -12.85 2.70 2.16
CA VAL A 123 -12.32 3.41 3.33
C VAL A 123 -13.05 4.75 3.53
N LEU A 124 -13.65 4.92 4.71
CA LEU A 124 -14.54 6.05 5.03
C LEU A 124 -13.77 7.29 5.51
N ASP A 125 -12.71 7.08 6.28
CA ASP A 125 -11.94 8.16 6.90
C ASP A 125 -10.83 8.67 5.94
N GLN A 126 -10.49 9.96 6.03
CA GLN A 126 -9.46 10.61 5.19
C GLN A 126 -8.02 10.37 5.67
N GLY A 127 -7.84 9.80 6.86
CA GLY A 127 -6.54 9.40 7.39
C GLY A 127 -6.11 10.17 8.64
N PRO A 128 -4.80 10.32 8.90
CA PRO A 128 -4.27 10.86 10.15
C PRO A 128 -4.74 12.27 10.50
N VAL A 129 -5.06 13.10 9.49
CA VAL A 129 -5.50 14.48 9.66
C VAL A 129 -6.83 14.61 10.40
N GLU A 130 -7.66 13.56 10.42
CA GLU A 130 -8.94 13.58 11.15
C GLU A 130 -8.76 13.40 12.66
N HIS A 131 -7.58 12.96 13.09
CA HIS A 131 -7.28 12.66 14.47
C HIS A 131 -6.26 13.62 15.07
N GLU A 132 -6.40 13.86 16.37
CA GLU A 132 -5.37 14.53 17.16
C GLU A 132 -4.44 13.49 17.82
N TRP A 133 -3.14 13.70 17.65
CA TRP A 133 -2.07 12.79 18.05
C TRP A 133 -1.24 13.41 19.16
N LYS A 134 -1.85 13.57 20.34
CA LYS A 134 -1.18 14.12 21.54
C LYS A 134 -0.69 13.05 22.50
N ASP A 135 -1.18 11.83 22.33
CA ASP A 135 -0.93 10.72 23.24
C ASP A 135 -0.70 9.43 22.45
N SER A 136 -0.33 8.39 23.18
CA SER A 136 -0.25 7.05 22.62
C SER A 136 -1.61 6.37 22.58
N THR A 137 -2.72 7.10 22.46
CA THR A 137 -4.03 6.45 22.33
C THR A 137 -4.21 5.97 20.89
N ALA A 138 -4.77 4.77 20.73
CA ALA A 138 -5.00 4.22 19.42
C ALA A 138 -6.08 5.03 18.66
N ARG A 139 -5.83 5.28 17.38
CA ARG A 139 -6.78 5.88 16.43
C ARG A 139 -7.21 4.82 15.42
N THR A 140 -8.48 4.88 15.02
CA THR A 140 -9.08 3.86 14.17
C THR A 140 -9.53 4.47 12.85
N ILE A 141 -9.06 3.90 11.76
CA ILE A 141 -9.51 4.16 10.40
C ILE A 141 -10.52 3.06 10.05
N ARG A 142 -11.68 3.45 9.55
CA ARG A 142 -12.84 2.61 9.31
C ARG A 142 -13.07 2.40 7.82
N PHE A 143 -13.70 1.27 7.52
CA PHE A 143 -14.15 0.94 6.18
C PHE A 143 -15.56 0.35 6.24
N LYS A 144 -16.23 0.35 5.09
CA LYS A 144 -17.50 -0.35 4.91
C LYS A 144 -17.25 -1.71 4.29
N THR A 145 -17.75 -2.76 4.93
CA THR A 145 -17.69 -4.12 4.40
C THR A 145 -18.68 -4.30 3.25
N ALA A 146 -18.53 -5.36 2.46
CA ALA A 146 -19.47 -5.69 1.39
C ALA A 146 -20.92 -5.88 1.89
N ALA A 147 -21.10 -6.27 3.15
CA ALA A 147 -22.41 -6.36 3.80
C ALA A 147 -22.98 -5.00 4.27
N GLY A 148 -22.26 -3.91 4.04
CA GLY A 148 -22.65 -2.55 4.42
C GLY A 148 -22.35 -2.18 5.88
N LYS A 149 -21.69 -3.05 6.64
CA LYS A 149 -21.32 -2.81 8.04
C LYS A 149 -20.04 -1.98 8.12
N VAL A 150 -19.98 -1.04 9.06
CA VAL A 150 -18.77 -0.25 9.32
C VAL A 150 -17.88 -0.97 10.33
N GLU A 151 -16.64 -1.22 9.96
CA GLU A 151 -15.65 -1.92 10.79
C GLU A 151 -14.30 -1.20 10.81
N SER A 152 -13.41 -1.60 11.73
CA SER A 152 -12.06 -1.06 11.87
C SER A 152 -11.16 -1.67 10.80
N LEU A 153 -10.68 -0.85 9.86
CA LEU A 153 -9.69 -1.26 8.86
C LEU A 153 -8.28 -1.25 9.46
N LEU A 154 -7.92 -0.14 10.11
CA LEU A 154 -6.60 0.06 10.70
C LEU A 154 -6.79 0.63 12.11
N ARG A 155 -6.03 0.10 13.06
CA ARG A 155 -5.85 0.69 14.38
C ARG A 155 -4.40 1.07 14.54
N VAL A 156 -4.14 2.38 14.61
CA VAL A 156 -2.82 2.99 14.59
C VAL A 156 -2.53 3.62 15.95
N ARG A 157 -1.36 3.35 16.51
CA ARG A 157 -0.90 3.94 17.77
C ARG A 157 0.52 4.45 17.59
N ALA A 158 0.71 5.76 17.68
CA ALA A 158 2.02 6.40 17.58
C ALA A 158 2.64 6.62 18.97
N PHE A 159 3.97 6.68 19.03
CA PHE A 159 4.73 6.86 20.26
C PHE A 159 5.85 7.90 20.06
N PHE A 160 6.28 8.54 21.15
CA PHE A 160 7.39 9.52 21.12
C PHE A 160 8.76 8.90 20.81
N ASN A 161 8.93 7.59 21.00
CA ASN A 161 10.15 6.87 20.65
C ASN A 161 10.27 6.56 19.14
N ARG A 162 9.51 7.27 18.29
CA ARG A 162 9.43 7.10 16.83
C ARG A 162 8.84 5.77 16.35
N ASN A 163 8.29 4.96 17.25
CA ASN A 163 7.59 3.74 16.88
C ASN A 163 6.12 4.02 16.54
N VAL A 164 5.59 3.18 15.64
CA VAL A 164 4.15 3.13 15.34
C VAL A 164 3.70 1.68 15.47
N HIS A 165 2.67 1.44 16.26
CA HIS A 165 2.01 0.15 16.28
C HIS A 165 0.81 0.18 15.35
N LEU A 166 0.70 -0.85 14.52
CA LEU A 166 -0.34 -0.99 13.53
C LEU A 166 -1.06 -2.31 13.74
N GLN A 167 -2.38 -2.29 13.76
CA GLN A 167 -3.20 -3.49 13.70
C GLN A 167 -4.18 -3.34 12.54
N CYS A 168 -4.01 -4.20 11.54
CA CYS A 168 -4.83 -4.19 10.32
C CYS A 168 -5.96 -5.20 10.42
N HIS A 169 -7.03 -4.94 9.69
CA HIS A 169 -8.07 -5.93 9.44
C HIS A 169 -7.46 -7.15 8.72
N PRO A 170 -7.79 -8.40 9.12
CA PRO A 170 -7.21 -9.60 8.53
C PRO A 170 -7.32 -9.67 7.00
N GLU A 171 -8.48 -9.29 6.46
CA GLU A 171 -8.74 -9.29 5.02
C GLU A 171 -7.80 -8.35 4.25
N LEU A 172 -7.45 -7.20 4.82
CA LEU A 172 -6.51 -6.28 4.19
C LEU A 172 -5.11 -6.89 4.11
N ILE A 173 -4.67 -7.60 5.15
CA ILE A 173 -3.37 -8.29 5.14
C ILE A 173 -3.36 -9.44 4.14
N HIS A 174 -4.45 -10.19 4.01
CA HIS A 174 -4.58 -11.19 2.95
C HIS A 174 -4.46 -10.56 1.56
N ALA A 175 -5.15 -9.43 1.31
CA ALA A 175 -5.05 -8.69 0.06
C ALA A 175 -3.61 -8.25 -0.24
N PHE A 176 -2.94 -7.67 0.75
CA PHE A 176 -1.53 -7.26 0.65
C PHE A 176 -0.60 -8.44 0.35
N ASN A 177 -0.70 -9.53 1.11
CA ASN A 177 0.16 -10.71 0.93
C ASN A 177 0.01 -11.32 -0.48
N VAL A 178 -1.22 -11.46 -0.96
CA VAL A 178 -1.50 -11.99 -2.30
C VAL A 178 -0.94 -11.07 -3.38
N GLN A 179 -1.22 -9.76 -3.31
CA GLN A 179 -0.78 -8.81 -4.33
C GLN A 179 0.73 -8.59 -4.33
N HIS A 180 1.34 -8.48 -3.15
CA HIS A 180 2.79 -8.37 -3.03
C HIS A 180 3.48 -9.63 -3.60
N GLY A 181 3.04 -10.83 -3.20
CA GLY A 181 3.59 -12.08 -3.73
C GLY A 181 3.44 -12.19 -5.25
N LYS A 182 2.28 -11.80 -5.80
CA LYS A 182 2.04 -11.74 -7.25
C LYS A 182 2.98 -10.75 -7.96
N LEU A 183 3.12 -9.52 -7.45
CA LEU A 183 3.96 -8.48 -8.06
C LEU A 183 5.45 -8.81 -7.97
N LYS A 184 5.89 -9.50 -6.91
CA LYS A 184 7.25 -10.03 -6.79
C LYS A 184 7.51 -11.28 -7.63
N GLY A 185 6.47 -11.85 -8.26
CA GLY A 185 6.56 -13.09 -9.03
C GLY A 185 6.68 -14.36 -8.18
N TRP A 186 6.40 -14.26 -6.88
CA TRP A 186 6.41 -15.37 -5.92
C TRP A 186 5.16 -16.23 -5.99
N LEU A 187 4.04 -15.65 -6.43
CA LEU A 187 2.75 -16.32 -6.61
C LEU A 187 2.30 -16.19 -8.06
N ARG A 188 2.06 -17.31 -8.74
CA ARG A 188 1.70 -17.34 -10.16
C ARG A 188 0.20 -17.47 -10.41
N ASN A 189 -0.53 -18.08 -9.49
CA ASN A 189 -1.98 -18.24 -9.57
C ASN A 189 -2.64 -18.24 -8.18
N ASP A 190 -3.96 -18.21 -8.16
CA ASP A 190 -4.80 -18.18 -6.96
C ASP A 190 -4.71 -19.48 -6.14
N ALA A 191 -4.55 -20.65 -6.78
CA ALA A 191 -4.37 -21.93 -6.08
C ALA A 191 -3.03 -22.00 -5.33
N GLU A 192 -1.95 -21.53 -5.95
CA GLU A 192 -0.64 -21.39 -5.32
C GLU A 192 -0.69 -20.39 -4.18
N ALA A 193 -1.38 -19.25 -4.37
CA ALA A 193 -1.58 -18.27 -3.31
C ALA A 193 -2.34 -18.85 -2.10
N ALA A 194 -3.39 -19.64 -2.33
CA ALA A 194 -4.14 -20.30 -1.26
C ALA A 194 -3.26 -21.28 -0.47
N ALA A 195 -2.47 -22.09 -1.18
CA ALA A 195 -1.56 -23.07 -0.58
C ALA A 195 -0.41 -22.42 0.21
N GLU A 196 0.27 -21.43 -0.38
CA GLU A 196 1.44 -20.78 0.22
C GLU A 196 1.08 -19.84 1.37
N LEU A 197 -0.08 -19.16 1.28
CA LEU A 197 -0.56 -18.23 2.30
C LEU A 197 -1.47 -18.90 3.35
N GLU A 198 -1.79 -20.19 3.19
CA GLU A 198 -2.69 -20.94 4.08
C GLU A 198 -4.04 -20.21 4.27
N ILE A 199 -4.61 -19.70 3.17
CA ILE A 199 -5.88 -18.98 3.14
C ILE A 199 -6.92 -19.75 2.30
N PRO A 200 -8.23 -19.53 2.51
CA PRO A 200 -9.26 -20.12 1.67
C PRO A 200 -9.06 -19.74 0.19
N GLN A 201 -9.31 -20.69 -0.72
CA GLN A 201 -9.21 -20.48 -2.17
C GLN A 201 -10.05 -19.29 -2.64
N GLU A 202 -11.24 -19.10 -2.07
CA GLU A 202 -12.13 -17.97 -2.39
C GLU A 202 -11.47 -16.63 -2.05
N THR A 203 -10.85 -16.51 -0.88
CA THR A 203 -10.11 -15.33 -0.45
C THR A 203 -8.90 -15.08 -1.35
N ALA A 204 -8.16 -16.14 -1.70
CA ALA A 204 -7.05 -16.04 -2.63
C ALA A 204 -7.52 -15.55 -4.02
N ALA A 205 -8.54 -16.17 -4.60
CA ALA A 205 -9.08 -15.81 -5.91
C ALA A 205 -9.61 -14.37 -5.94
N LYS A 206 -10.34 -13.95 -4.90
CA LYS A 206 -10.81 -12.57 -4.73
C LYS A 206 -9.66 -11.57 -4.79
N HIS A 207 -8.60 -11.83 -4.03
CA HIS A 207 -7.47 -10.91 -3.92
C HIS A 207 -6.39 -11.13 -4.97
N PHE A 208 -6.44 -12.17 -5.80
CA PHE A 208 -5.48 -12.39 -6.89
C PHE A 208 -5.80 -11.54 -8.13
N GLN A 209 -7.06 -11.12 -8.27
CA GLN A 209 -7.45 -10.14 -9.27
C GLN A 209 -6.65 -8.85 -9.08
N SER A 210 -6.23 -8.21 -10.18
CA SER A 210 -5.54 -6.93 -10.07
C SER A 210 -6.47 -5.90 -9.41
N GLY A 211 -5.90 -5.10 -8.50
CA GLY A 211 -6.60 -3.95 -7.94
C GLY A 211 -6.93 -2.90 -9.00
N PHE A 212 -7.31 -1.70 -8.56
CA PHE A 212 -7.59 -0.56 -9.43
C PHE A 212 -6.48 -0.37 -10.48
N ARG A 213 -6.86 -0.43 -11.75
CA ARG A 213 -5.98 -0.20 -12.89
C ARG A 213 -6.61 0.79 -13.84
N LEU A 214 -5.80 1.73 -14.30
CA LEU A 214 -6.18 2.62 -15.37
C LEU A 214 -6.11 1.84 -16.68
N THR A 215 -7.26 1.68 -17.34
CA THR A 215 -7.31 1.15 -18.70
C THR A 215 -7.34 2.30 -19.70
N THR A 216 -6.67 2.12 -20.83
CA THR A 216 -6.65 3.13 -21.91
C THR A 216 -8.07 3.45 -22.39
N THR A 217 -8.97 2.46 -22.36
CA THR A 217 -10.38 2.57 -22.75
C THR A 217 -11.22 3.39 -21.77
N SER A 218 -10.86 3.48 -20.49
CA SER A 218 -11.58 4.31 -19.50
C SER A 218 -11.24 5.80 -19.63
N ALA A 219 -10.01 6.13 -20.04
CA ALA A 219 -9.53 7.51 -20.11
C ALA A 219 -9.76 8.18 -21.48
N LEU A 220 -9.67 7.41 -22.57
CA LEU A 220 -9.75 7.94 -23.93
C LEU A 220 -11.12 8.53 -24.32
N PRO A 221 -12.28 7.90 -24.03
CA PRO A 221 -13.57 8.44 -24.47
C PRO A 221 -13.91 9.80 -23.85
N MET A 222 -13.53 10.04 -22.59
CA MET A 222 -13.73 11.33 -21.93
C MET A 222 -12.79 12.42 -22.44
N LEU A 223 -11.60 12.04 -22.92
CA LEU A 223 -10.60 12.95 -23.50
C LEU A 223 -10.94 13.33 -24.95
N MET A 224 -11.57 12.43 -25.70
CA MET A 224 -11.92 12.60 -27.12
C MET A 224 -13.36 13.11 -27.34
N SER A 225 -14.23 13.06 -26.34
CA SER A 225 -15.63 13.52 -26.46
C SER A 225 -15.79 15.05 -26.48
N GLY A 226 -14.73 15.81 -26.19
CA GLY A 226 -14.70 17.27 -26.33
C GLY A 226 -14.65 17.78 -27.78
N GLU A 227 -14.58 16.91 -28.78
CA GLU A 227 -14.45 17.29 -30.21
C GLU A 227 -15.77 17.35 -30.99
N ARG A 228 -16.93 17.15 -30.34
CA ARG A 228 -18.24 17.27 -31.01
C ARG A 228 -19.05 18.42 -30.44
N GLY A 229 -18.72 19.64 -30.85
CA GLY A 229 -19.45 20.80 -30.38
C GLY A 229 -19.07 22.13 -31.03
N VAL A 230 -18.68 22.17 -32.30
CA VAL A 230 -18.75 23.40 -33.10
C VAL A 230 -18.99 23.00 -34.56
N ALA A 231 -20.25 23.10 -34.99
CA ALA A 231 -20.64 23.21 -36.39
C ALA A 231 -21.38 24.54 -36.54
#